data_AF-A0A2E5JKV7-F1
#
_entry.id   AF-A0A2E5JKV7-F1
#
_cell.length_a   1.000
_cell.length_b   1.000
_cell.length_c   1.000
_cell.angle_alpha   90.00
_cell.angle_beta   90.00
_cell.angle_gamma   90.00
#
_symmetry.space_group_name_H-M   'P 1'
#
loop_
_entity.id
_entity.type
_entity.pdbx_description
1 polymer ?
#
loop_
_entity_poly.entity_id
_entity_poly.type
_entity_poly.pdbx_seq_one_letter_code
_entity_poly.pdbx_strand_id
1 'polypeptide(L)'
;EEKLKLYQETLDAKKIELSQTQISLKLTKKTLSSDVDESSKRQWEKYQALKVRRDLMMADITALDQAPSSATSQDQQILTDIKAELSRINDQISKLEKTKAVANFEGFKAEKGKNKDYVEFQSEVLSNQINELEMQVNEIAKKRAEVVSEIKDLSTQIEEHRPSLDYVKLLEGKLLQLKLVVGTVVSDIKFDNFVFEKRHFKRHGLLAIVPFAVIVSLFLSIIGLLVRYLFDERIIDREDFKNNFRDVEILGDVPEL
;
A
#
# COMPACT_ATOMS: atom_id res chain seq x y z
N GLU A 1 5.81 5.80 6.06
CA GLU A 1 6.76 5.91 7.20
C GLU A 1 8.16 6.30 6.75
N GLU A 2 8.68 5.69 5.68
CA GLU A 2 9.99 6.02 5.10
C GLU A 2 10.19 7.51 4.81
N LYS A 3 9.16 8.18 4.27
CA LYS A 3 9.21 9.64 4.03
C LYS A 3 9.43 10.43 5.32
N LEU A 4 8.72 10.12 6.41
CA LEU A 4 8.89 10.86 7.67
C LEU A 4 10.30 10.66 8.23
N LYS A 5 10.83 9.43 8.16
CA LYS A 5 12.18 9.10 8.60
C LYS A 5 13.24 9.87 7.79
N LEU A 6 13.11 9.88 6.46
CA LEU A 6 14.03 10.62 5.58
C LEU A 6 14.05 12.12 5.88
N TYR A 7 12.88 12.72 6.12
CA TYR A 7 12.79 14.14 6.46
C TYR A 7 13.38 14.44 7.84
N GLN A 8 13.23 13.54 8.82
CA GLN A 8 13.88 13.66 10.13
C GLN A 8 15.41 13.57 10.02
N GLU A 9 15.94 12.62 9.26
CA GLU A 9 17.39 12.51 9.01
C GLU A 9 17.94 13.76 8.32
N THR A 10 17.20 14.30 7.35
CA THR A 10 17.56 15.55 6.66
C THR A 10 17.54 16.74 7.61
N LEU A 11 16.53 16.82 8.49
CA LEU A 11 16.43 17.84 9.53
C LEU A 11 17.65 17.81 10.45
N ASP A 12 18.01 16.63 10.95
CA ASP A 12 19.12 16.46 11.87
C ASP A 12 20.45 16.82 11.22
N ALA A 13 20.65 16.40 9.96
CA ALA A 13 21.83 16.80 9.18
C ALA A 13 21.92 18.33 9.03
N LYS A 14 20.80 19.00 8.72
CA LYS A 14 20.74 20.47 8.61
C LYS A 14 21.00 21.16 9.95
N LYS A 15 20.50 20.62 11.06
CA LYS A 15 20.77 21.14 12.42
C LYS A 15 22.26 21.06 12.78
N ILE A 16 22.92 19.97 12.39
CA ILE A 16 24.37 19.82 12.56
C ILE A 16 25.11 20.87 11.72
N GLU A 17 24.72 21.06 10.46
CA GLU A 17 25.29 22.07 9.56
C GLU A 17 25.12 23.49 10.12
N LEU A 18 23.93 23.82 10.65
CA LEU A 18 23.68 25.10 11.32
C LEU A 18 24.59 25.28 12.54
N SER A 19 24.73 24.26 13.39
CA SER A 19 25.61 24.31 14.57
C SER A 19 27.07 24.59 14.18
N GLN A 20 27.59 23.91 13.16
CA GLN A 20 28.94 24.15 12.63
C GLN A 20 29.10 25.59 12.11
N THR A 21 28.08 26.10 11.43
CA THR A 21 28.06 27.47 10.88
C THR A 21 28.03 28.50 12.01
N GLN A 22 27.23 28.28 13.05
CA GLN A 22 27.16 29.13 14.23
C GLN A 22 28.46 29.14 15.03
N ILE A 23 29.13 28.00 15.16
CA ILE A 23 30.47 27.91 15.77
C ILE A 23 31.47 28.74 14.95
N SER A 24 31.45 28.60 13.63
CA SER A 24 32.32 29.35 12.72
C SER A 24 32.06 30.85 12.80
N LEU A 25 30.80 31.26 12.93
CA LEU A 25 30.39 32.64 13.12
C LEU A 25 30.86 33.19 14.48
N LYS A 26 30.72 32.41 15.56
CA LYS A 26 31.22 32.79 16.89
C LYS A 26 32.73 32.97 16.91
N LEU A 27 33.48 32.07 16.26
CA LEU A 27 34.93 32.16 16.10
C LEU A 27 35.33 33.38 15.25
N THR A 28 34.58 33.66 14.18
CA THR A 28 34.78 34.84 13.33
C THR A 28 34.54 36.13 14.11
N LYS A 29 33.42 36.24 14.85
CA LYS A 29 33.13 37.39 15.72
C LYS A 29 34.20 37.57 16.79
N LYS A 30 34.66 36.49 17.44
CA LYS A 30 35.73 36.52 18.44
C LYS A 30 37.07 37.00 17.85
N THR A 31 37.43 36.52 16.66
CA THR A 31 38.65 36.94 15.96
C THR A 31 38.58 38.41 15.56
N LEU A 32 37.42 38.87 15.11
CA LEU A 32 37.21 40.27 14.73
C LEU A 32 37.21 41.21 15.94
N SER A 33 36.68 40.79 17.09
CA SER A 33 36.71 41.58 18.33
C SER A 33 38.07 41.58 19.02
N SER A 34 38.96 40.64 18.68
CA SER A 34 40.32 40.61 19.19
C SER A 34 41.13 41.71 18.51
N ASP A 35 41.53 42.72 19.28
CA ASP A 35 42.46 43.73 18.80
C ASP A 35 43.90 43.36 19.11
N VAL A 36 44.77 43.69 18.17
CA VAL A 36 46.21 43.66 18.38
C VAL A 36 46.59 44.97 19.06
N ASP A 37 47.50 44.90 20.03
CA ASP A 37 48.04 46.08 20.67
C ASP A 37 48.56 47.09 19.64
N GLU A 38 48.18 48.36 19.80
CA GLU A 38 48.46 49.42 18.83
C GLU A 38 49.97 49.66 18.68
N SER A 39 50.74 49.39 19.73
CA SER A 39 52.21 49.45 19.68
C SER A 39 52.79 48.41 18.70
N SER A 40 52.22 47.21 18.68
CA SER A 40 52.65 46.11 17.81
C SER A 40 52.30 46.39 16.35
N LYS A 41 51.16 47.06 16.11
CA LYS A 41 50.75 47.54 14.78
C LYS A 41 51.71 48.61 14.23
N ARG A 42 52.04 49.62 15.04
CA ARG A 42 53.02 50.65 14.66
C ARG A 42 54.42 50.07 14.41
N GLN A 43 54.82 49.07 15.19
CA GLN A 43 56.09 48.36 14.97
C GLN A 43 56.10 47.58 13.65
N TRP A 44 54.96 47.00 13.25
CA TRP A 44 54.80 46.34 11.97
C TRP A 44 54.85 47.31 10.78
N GLU A 45 54.15 48.45 10.87
CA GLU A 45 54.22 49.50 9.85
C GLU A 45 55.66 50.02 9.67
N LYS A 46 56.37 50.21 10.79
CA LYS A 46 57.79 50.56 10.79
C LYS A 46 58.65 49.48 10.15
N TYR A 47 58.38 48.20 10.44
CA TYR A 47 59.07 47.08 9.79
C TYR A 47 58.87 47.10 8.27
N GLN A 48 57.66 47.36 7.78
CA GLN A 48 57.36 47.48 6.34
C GLN A 48 58.11 48.65 5.70
N ALA A 49 58.08 49.82 6.33
CA ALA A 49 58.81 50.99 5.83
C ALA A 49 60.32 50.75 5.76
N LEU A 50 60.90 50.08 6.77
CA LEU A 50 62.31 49.71 6.78
C LEU A 50 62.65 48.67 5.71
N LYS A 51 61.74 47.70 5.48
CA LYS A 51 61.91 46.68 4.45
C LYS A 51 61.93 47.30 3.04
N VAL A 52 60.99 48.19 2.75
CA VAL A 52 60.95 48.94 1.48
C VAL A 52 62.21 49.79 1.31
N ARG A 53 62.62 50.52 2.36
CA ARG A 53 63.85 51.33 2.34
C ARG A 53 65.09 50.49 2.08
N ARG A 54 65.21 49.32 2.70
CA ARG A 54 66.30 48.37 2.46
C ARG A 54 66.29 47.90 1.00
N ASP A 55 65.14 47.55 0.46
CA ASP A 55 65.03 47.05 -0.93
C ASP A 55 65.42 48.16 -1.93
N LEU A 56 65.07 49.41 -1.64
CA LEU A 56 65.44 50.58 -2.42
C LEU A 56 66.96 50.86 -2.34
N MET A 57 67.54 50.81 -1.15
CA MET A 57 69.00 50.94 -0.98
C MET A 57 69.78 49.78 -1.61
N MET A 58 69.24 48.56 -1.61
CA MET A 58 69.84 47.43 -2.32
C MET A 58 69.82 47.67 -3.84
N ALA A 59 68.72 48.21 -4.37
CA ALA A 59 68.61 48.59 -5.77
C ALA A 59 69.61 49.72 -6.13
N ASP A 60 69.74 50.74 -5.26
CA ASP A 60 70.70 51.83 -5.44
C ASP A 60 72.15 51.33 -5.42
N ILE A 61 72.51 50.44 -4.46
CA ILE A 61 73.82 49.79 -4.44
C ILE A 61 74.06 49.02 -5.74
N THR A 62 73.06 48.25 -6.19
CA THR A 62 73.19 47.44 -7.42
C THR A 62 73.37 48.32 -8.66
N ALA A 63 72.66 49.45 -8.73
CA ALA A 63 72.79 50.42 -9.81
C ALA A 63 74.15 51.12 -9.81
N LEU A 64 74.66 51.48 -8.63
CA LEU A 64 75.99 52.09 -8.47
C LEU A 64 77.13 51.12 -8.76
N ASP A 65 76.97 49.83 -8.44
CA ASP A 65 77.97 48.77 -8.70
C ASP A 65 78.03 48.40 -10.20
N GLN A 66 76.94 48.61 -10.94
CA GLN A 66 76.85 48.34 -12.39
C GLN A 66 77.25 49.53 -13.27
N ALA A 67 77.51 50.71 -12.69
CA ALA A 67 77.87 51.90 -13.44
C ALA A 67 79.31 51.78 -14.02
N PRO A 68 79.50 51.92 -15.35
CA PRO A 68 80.81 51.74 -15.96
C PRO A 68 81.69 52.98 -15.79
N SER A 69 82.84 52.79 -15.14
CA SER A 69 84.08 53.60 -15.20
C SER A 69 84.23 54.75 -14.19
N SER A 70 85.40 54.71 -13.51
CA SER A 70 85.98 55.65 -12.53
C SER A 70 85.12 55.97 -11.32
N ALA A 71 85.13 55.07 -10.34
CA ALA A 71 84.71 55.38 -8.98
C ALA A 71 85.56 56.55 -8.45
N THR A 72 85.00 57.75 -8.50
CA THR A 72 85.56 58.91 -7.81
C THR A 72 85.64 58.56 -6.32
N SER A 73 86.63 59.08 -5.58
CA SER A 73 86.73 58.82 -4.14
C SER A 73 85.45 59.16 -3.38
N GLN A 74 84.67 60.14 -3.90
CA GLN A 74 83.32 60.46 -3.46
C GLN A 74 82.30 59.33 -3.65
N ASP A 75 82.32 58.63 -4.78
CA ASP A 75 81.37 57.54 -5.06
C ASP A 75 81.63 56.33 -4.16
N GLN A 76 82.91 56.04 -3.88
CA GLN A 76 83.28 55.02 -2.89
C GLN A 76 82.80 55.38 -1.49
N GLN A 77 82.88 56.66 -1.11
CA GLN A 77 82.42 57.13 0.18
C GLN A 77 80.89 57.05 0.32
N ILE A 78 80.16 57.44 -0.74
CA ILE A 78 78.69 57.28 -0.82
C ILE A 78 78.30 55.80 -0.70
N LEU A 79 79.02 54.90 -1.38
CA LEU A 79 78.74 53.48 -1.34
C LEU A 79 79.02 52.88 0.05
N THR A 80 80.07 53.34 0.75
CA THR A 80 80.33 52.95 2.14
C THR A 80 79.26 53.46 3.10
N ASP A 81 78.76 54.68 2.90
CA ASP A 81 77.71 55.29 3.74
C ASP A 81 76.38 54.54 3.55
N ILE A 82 76.00 54.24 2.30
CA ILE A 82 74.79 53.46 1.98
C ILE A 82 74.90 52.04 2.57
N LYS A 83 76.07 51.39 2.49
CA LYS A 83 76.29 50.07 3.10
C LYS A 83 76.21 50.10 4.63
N ALA A 84 76.75 51.13 5.27
CA ALA A 84 76.67 51.31 6.71
C ALA A 84 75.22 51.56 7.17
N GLU A 85 74.46 52.35 6.41
CA GLU A 85 73.04 52.58 6.67
C GLU A 85 72.19 51.32 6.46
N LEU A 86 72.49 50.53 5.42
CA LEU A 86 71.84 49.26 5.15
C LEU A 86 72.08 48.25 6.28
N SER A 87 73.29 48.19 6.84
CA SER A 87 73.58 47.38 8.03
C SER A 87 72.71 47.79 9.22
N ARG A 88 72.59 49.10 9.48
CA ARG A 88 71.74 49.61 10.58
C ARG A 88 70.26 49.28 10.35
N ILE A 89 69.78 49.34 9.10
CA ILE A 89 68.40 48.98 8.75
C ILE A 89 68.18 47.47 8.93
N ASN A 90 69.12 46.61 8.52
CA ASN A 90 69.02 45.17 8.74
C ASN A 90 68.98 44.80 10.23
N ASP A 91 69.74 45.49 11.09
CA ASP A 91 69.70 45.30 12.54
C ASP A 91 68.37 45.75 13.16
N GLN A 92 67.73 46.77 12.59
CA GLN A 92 66.39 47.19 13.02
C GLN A 92 65.31 46.20 12.54
N ILE A 93 65.44 45.67 11.32
CA ILE A 93 64.55 44.65 10.76
C ILE A 93 64.62 43.36 11.60
N SER A 94 65.80 42.89 11.98
CA SER A 94 65.96 41.66 12.79
C SER A 94 65.31 41.79 14.18
N LYS A 95 65.42 42.96 14.81
CA LYS A 95 64.73 43.26 16.09
C LYS A 95 63.21 43.27 15.95
N LEU A 96 62.70 43.69 14.79
CA LEU A 96 61.27 43.81 14.51
C LEU A 96 60.67 42.54 13.89
N GLU A 97 61.46 41.53 13.53
CA GLU A 97 60.99 40.32 12.84
C GLU A 97 59.91 39.54 13.61
N LYS A 98 59.91 39.65 14.96
CA LYS A 98 58.87 39.08 15.83
C LYS A 98 57.46 39.66 15.56
N THR A 99 57.36 40.84 14.94
CA THR A 99 56.08 41.46 14.56
C THR A 99 55.43 40.83 13.33
N LYS A 100 56.10 39.90 12.63
CA LYS A 100 55.52 39.15 11.51
C LYS A 100 54.27 38.35 11.89
N ALA A 101 54.14 37.95 13.16
CA ALA A 101 52.93 37.32 13.68
C ALA A 101 51.71 38.27 13.66
N VAL A 102 51.93 39.58 13.84
CA VAL A 102 50.88 40.62 13.76
C VAL A 102 50.35 40.72 12.35
N ALA A 103 51.23 40.67 11.34
CA ALA A 103 50.85 40.72 9.94
C ALA A 103 49.95 39.54 9.52
N ASN A 104 50.34 38.33 9.94
CA ASN A 104 49.56 37.13 9.69
C ASN A 104 48.19 37.22 10.37
N PHE A 105 48.14 37.78 11.58
CA PHE A 105 46.89 37.97 12.31
C PHE A 105 46.00 39.05 11.69
N GLU A 106 46.53 40.20 11.29
CA GLU A 106 45.75 41.25 10.60
C GLU A 106 45.25 40.76 9.23
N GLY A 107 46.09 40.04 8.46
CA GLY A 107 45.68 39.42 7.20
C GLY A 107 44.56 38.40 7.40
N PHE A 108 44.69 37.54 8.41
CA PHE A 108 43.66 36.58 8.80
C PHE A 108 42.37 37.28 9.29
N LYS A 109 42.48 38.36 10.08
CA LYS A 109 41.35 39.16 10.54
C LYS A 109 40.62 39.83 9.38
N ALA A 110 41.35 40.38 8.40
CA ALA A 110 40.79 40.98 7.20
C ALA A 110 40.06 39.95 6.32
N GLU A 111 40.64 38.76 6.14
CA GLU A 111 40.01 37.65 5.42
C GLU A 111 38.72 37.18 6.11
N LYS A 112 38.77 37.01 7.44
CA LYS A 112 37.58 36.67 8.25
C LYS A 112 36.52 37.77 8.22
N GLY A 113 36.93 39.04 8.13
CA GLY A 113 36.03 40.17 7.95
C GLY A 113 35.26 40.10 6.64
N LYS A 114 35.93 39.81 5.52
CA LYS A 114 35.29 39.65 4.21
C LYS A 114 34.27 38.50 4.19
N ASN A 115 34.57 37.41 4.88
CA ASN A 115 33.69 36.23 4.92
C ASN A 115 32.60 36.31 5.99
N LYS A 116 32.61 37.32 6.87
CA LYS A 116 31.66 37.44 7.98
C LYS A 116 30.22 37.50 7.47
N ASP A 117 29.95 38.42 6.54
CA ASP A 117 28.60 38.67 6.04
C ASP A 117 28.04 37.44 5.31
N TYR A 118 28.90 36.73 4.58
CA TYR A 118 28.55 35.47 3.94
C TYR A 118 28.17 34.38 4.94
N VAL A 119 28.97 34.18 6.00
CA VAL A 119 28.70 33.17 7.04
C VAL A 119 27.44 33.53 7.85
N GLU A 120 27.20 34.82 8.10
CA GLU A 120 26.00 35.31 8.78
C GLU A 120 24.75 35.08 7.92
N PHE A 121 24.81 35.41 6.62
CA PHE A 121 23.75 35.10 5.66
C PHE A 121 23.47 33.60 5.54
N GLN A 122 24.51 32.77 5.40
CA GLN A 122 24.35 31.31 5.36
C GLN A 122 23.68 30.76 6.62
N SER A 123 24.06 31.27 7.80
CA SER A 123 23.45 30.87 9.06
C SER A 123 21.95 31.22 9.11
N GLU A 124 21.57 32.38 8.59
CA GLU A 124 20.16 32.80 8.54
C GLU A 124 19.35 31.95 7.55
N VAL A 125 19.89 31.71 6.35
CA VAL A 125 19.26 30.84 5.35
C VAL A 125 19.06 29.43 5.89
N LEU A 126 20.09 28.83 6.51
CA LEU A 126 19.98 27.50 7.12
C LEU A 126 18.95 27.46 8.25
N SER A 127 18.89 28.50 9.09
CA SER A 127 17.89 28.60 10.14
C SER A 127 16.46 28.63 9.58
N ASN A 128 16.23 29.40 8.50
CA ASN A 128 14.93 29.45 7.85
C ASN A 128 14.55 28.11 7.20
N GLN A 129 15.49 27.45 6.54
CA GLN A 129 15.29 26.12 5.97
C GLN A 129 14.93 25.08 7.04
N ILE A 130 15.61 25.11 8.20
CA ILE A 130 15.30 24.22 9.32
C ILE A 130 13.89 24.48 9.84
N ASN A 131 13.50 25.75 10.05
CA ASN A 131 12.15 26.08 10.51
C ASN A 131 11.08 25.56 9.54
N GLU A 132 11.29 25.71 8.24
CA GLU A 132 10.37 25.19 7.23
C GLU A 132 10.29 23.66 7.26
N LEU A 133 11.44 22.98 7.33
CA LEU A 133 11.50 21.51 7.44
C LEU A 133 10.84 21.01 8.74
N GLU A 134 11.01 21.69 9.87
CA GLU A 134 10.35 21.35 11.14
C GLU A 134 8.83 21.43 11.02
N MET A 135 8.32 22.47 10.36
CA MET A 135 6.88 22.59 10.09
C MET A 135 6.39 21.44 9.20
N GLN A 136 7.11 21.11 8.13
CA GLN A 136 6.75 20.00 7.24
C GLN A 136 6.77 18.64 7.96
N VAL A 137 7.79 18.38 8.79
CA VAL A 137 7.88 17.15 9.61
C VAL A 137 6.69 17.06 10.56
N ASN A 138 6.35 18.15 11.24
CA ASN A 138 5.19 18.20 12.14
C ASN A 138 3.87 17.96 11.41
N GLU A 139 3.69 18.53 10.22
CA GLU A 139 2.49 18.33 9.42
C GLU A 139 2.35 16.86 8.98
N ILE A 140 3.45 16.25 8.49
CA ILE A 140 3.45 14.83 8.09
C ILE A 140 3.20 13.93 9.32
N ALA A 141 3.77 14.27 10.48
CA ALA A 141 3.54 13.53 11.72
C ALA A 141 2.07 13.57 12.16
N LYS A 142 1.43 14.74 12.06
CA LYS A 142 -0.01 14.90 12.35
C LYS A 142 -0.87 14.06 11.39
N LYS A 143 -0.64 14.18 10.08
CA LYS A 143 -1.35 13.36 9.07
C LYS A 143 -1.18 11.87 9.32
N ARG A 144 0.01 11.42 9.72
CA ARG A 144 0.24 10.03 10.11
C ARG A 144 -0.62 9.62 11.31
N ALA A 145 -0.69 10.46 12.34
CA ALA A 145 -1.50 10.18 13.53
C ALA A 145 -2.99 10.09 13.20
N GLU A 146 -3.48 11.00 12.34
CA GLU A 146 -4.87 10.99 11.84
C GLU A 146 -5.18 9.68 11.10
N VAL A 147 -4.36 9.30 10.11
CA VAL A 147 -4.54 8.05 9.36
C VAL A 147 -4.47 6.82 10.26
N VAL A 148 -3.57 6.79 11.24
CA VAL A 148 -3.50 5.68 12.21
C VAL A 148 -4.77 5.60 13.06
N SER A 149 -5.35 6.74 13.43
CA SER A 149 -6.64 6.78 14.13
C SER A 149 -7.77 6.26 13.25
N GLU A 150 -7.85 6.71 11.99
CA GLU A 150 -8.86 6.24 11.04
C GLU A 150 -8.77 4.72 10.80
N ILE A 151 -7.56 4.17 10.67
CA ILE A 151 -7.33 2.73 10.54
C ILE A 151 -7.86 2.00 11.79
N LYS A 152 -7.62 2.53 12.98
CA LYS A 152 -8.10 1.93 14.22
C LYS A 152 -9.63 1.95 14.31
N ASP A 153 -10.25 3.05 13.92
CA ASP A 153 -11.71 3.20 13.93
C ASP A 153 -12.35 2.24 12.91
N LEU A 154 -11.81 2.17 11.69
CA LEU A 154 -12.24 1.21 10.67
C LEU A 154 -12.06 -0.24 11.13
N SER A 155 -10.94 -0.58 11.75
CA SER A 155 -10.68 -1.91 12.31
C SER A 155 -11.73 -2.27 13.37
N THR A 156 -12.10 -1.30 14.21
CA THR A 156 -13.14 -1.48 15.23
C THR A 156 -14.50 -1.73 14.58
N GLN A 157 -14.88 -0.93 13.57
CA GLN A 157 -16.13 -1.12 12.82
C GLN A 157 -16.18 -2.49 12.13
N ILE A 158 -15.06 -2.96 11.57
CA ILE A 158 -14.97 -4.29 10.96
C ILE A 158 -15.23 -5.38 12.01
N GLU A 159 -14.63 -5.29 13.20
CA GLU A 159 -14.87 -6.26 14.28
C GLU A 159 -16.31 -6.18 14.82
N GLU A 160 -16.92 -4.99 14.87
CA GLU A 160 -18.33 -4.83 15.24
C GLU A 160 -19.29 -5.49 14.23
N HIS A 161 -18.97 -5.47 12.93
CA HIS A 161 -19.78 -6.08 11.88
C HIS A 161 -19.47 -7.55 11.63
N ARG A 162 -18.36 -8.08 12.16
CA ARG A 162 -17.96 -9.47 12.00
C ARG A 162 -19.02 -10.49 12.48
N PRO A 163 -19.68 -10.32 13.63
CA PRO A 163 -20.77 -11.21 14.05
C PRO A 163 -21.95 -11.22 13.06
N SER A 164 -22.28 -10.06 12.48
CA SER A 164 -23.34 -9.97 11.47
C SER A 164 -22.98 -10.74 10.20
N LEU A 165 -21.72 -10.64 9.74
CA LEU A 165 -21.22 -11.42 8.61
C LEU A 165 -21.29 -12.93 8.90
N ASP A 166 -20.85 -13.35 10.09
CA ASP A 166 -20.88 -14.76 10.49
C ASP A 166 -22.32 -15.29 10.62
N TYR A 167 -23.25 -14.45 11.08
CA TYR A 167 -24.68 -14.77 11.09
C TYR A 167 -25.24 -14.95 9.68
N VAL A 168 -24.89 -14.08 8.72
CA VAL A 168 -25.30 -14.23 7.31
C VAL A 168 -24.77 -15.54 6.72
N LYS A 169 -23.50 -15.89 6.95
CA LYS A 169 -22.93 -17.18 6.52
C LYS A 169 -23.68 -18.37 7.12
N LEU A 170 -24.08 -18.26 8.38
CA LEU A 170 -24.86 -19.31 9.06
C LEU A 170 -26.25 -19.45 8.43
N LEU A 171 -26.91 -18.35 8.09
CA LEU A 171 -28.19 -18.35 7.36
C LEU A 171 -28.06 -18.97 5.97
N GLU A 172 -27.00 -18.64 5.21
CA GLU A 172 -26.72 -19.27 3.91
C GLU A 172 -26.54 -20.79 4.04
N GLY A 173 -25.80 -21.24 5.06
CA GLY A 173 -25.65 -22.66 5.38
C GLY A 173 -26.99 -23.34 5.69
N LYS A 174 -27.86 -22.66 6.46
CA LYS A 174 -29.21 -23.17 6.77
C LYS A 174 -30.13 -23.21 5.55
N LEU A 175 -30.02 -22.22 4.66
CA LEU A 175 -30.78 -22.20 3.41
C LEU A 175 -30.37 -23.35 2.49
N LEU A 176 -29.07 -23.65 2.40
CA LEU A 176 -28.59 -24.83 1.66
C LEU A 176 -29.09 -26.14 2.27
N GLN A 177 -29.07 -26.27 3.61
CA GLN A 177 -29.64 -27.43 4.30
C GLN A 177 -31.12 -27.61 3.99
N LEU A 178 -31.91 -26.53 4.05
CA LEU A 178 -33.33 -26.54 3.70
C LEU A 178 -33.56 -26.93 2.23
N LYS A 179 -32.77 -26.39 1.30
CA LYS A 179 -32.85 -26.78 -0.12
C LYS A 179 -32.58 -28.27 -0.33
N LEU A 180 -31.60 -28.84 0.37
CA LEU A 180 -31.32 -30.28 0.32
C LEU A 180 -32.49 -31.09 0.89
N VAL A 181 -33.03 -30.70 2.05
CA VAL A 181 -34.19 -31.37 2.66
C VAL A 181 -35.42 -31.32 1.76
N VAL A 182 -35.71 -30.16 1.16
CA VAL A 182 -36.82 -30.03 0.19
C VAL A 182 -36.57 -30.94 -1.01
N GLY A 183 -35.34 -30.99 -1.54
CA GLY A 183 -34.97 -31.91 -2.61
C GLY A 183 -35.23 -33.37 -2.24
N THR A 184 -34.85 -33.79 -1.04
CA THR A 184 -35.08 -35.16 -0.57
C THR A 184 -36.56 -35.45 -0.33
N VAL A 185 -37.31 -34.54 0.30
CA VAL A 185 -38.74 -34.73 0.59
C VAL A 185 -39.56 -34.74 -0.69
N VAL A 186 -39.30 -33.84 -1.63
CA VAL A 186 -39.99 -33.82 -2.93
C VAL A 186 -39.65 -35.08 -3.73
N SER A 187 -38.41 -35.55 -3.65
CA SER A 187 -38.01 -36.83 -4.25
C SER A 187 -38.79 -37.99 -3.63
N ASP A 188 -38.86 -38.06 -2.29
CA ASP A 188 -39.56 -39.11 -1.55
C ASP A 188 -41.06 -39.14 -1.88
N ILE A 189 -41.72 -37.97 -1.89
CA ILE A 189 -43.13 -37.84 -2.29
C ILE A 189 -43.35 -38.28 -3.74
N LYS A 190 -42.44 -37.94 -4.66
CA LYS A 190 -42.54 -38.41 -6.06
C LYS A 190 -42.37 -39.92 -6.14
N PHE A 191 -41.42 -40.50 -5.42
CA PHE A 191 -41.22 -41.96 -5.36
C PHE A 191 -42.45 -42.68 -4.77
N ASP A 192 -43.01 -42.15 -3.68
CA ASP A 192 -44.23 -42.70 -3.07
C ASP A 192 -45.41 -42.66 -4.04
N ASN A 193 -45.64 -41.52 -4.72
CA ASN A 193 -46.71 -41.42 -5.72
C ASN A 193 -46.54 -42.43 -6.86
N PHE A 194 -45.32 -42.68 -7.34
CA PHE A 194 -45.05 -43.74 -8.33
C PHE A 194 -45.40 -45.14 -7.80
N VAL A 195 -45.13 -45.43 -6.53
CA VAL A 195 -45.49 -46.71 -5.89
C VAL A 195 -47.00 -46.83 -5.72
N PHE A 196 -47.69 -45.76 -5.33
CA PHE A 196 -49.14 -45.72 -5.19
C PHE A 196 -49.88 -45.89 -6.53
N GLU A 197 -49.44 -45.24 -7.60
CA GLU A 197 -50.03 -45.42 -8.94
C GLU A 197 -49.95 -46.87 -9.42
N LYS A 198 -48.79 -47.52 -9.26
CA LYS A 198 -48.62 -48.93 -9.63
C LYS A 198 -49.50 -49.87 -8.80
N ARG A 199 -49.77 -49.53 -7.54
CA ARG A 199 -50.64 -50.29 -6.64
C ARG A 199 -52.13 -50.09 -6.97
N HIS A 200 -52.54 -48.87 -7.32
CA HIS A 200 -53.88 -48.58 -7.80
C HIS A 200 -54.18 -49.27 -9.12
N PHE A 201 -53.25 -49.25 -10.07
CA PHE A 201 -53.42 -49.93 -11.36
C PHE A 201 -53.62 -51.45 -11.20
N LYS A 202 -52.84 -52.09 -10.32
CA LYS A 202 -53.03 -53.51 -9.98
C LYS A 202 -54.39 -53.81 -9.35
N ARG A 203 -54.88 -52.94 -8.44
CA ARG A 203 -56.19 -53.13 -7.80
C ARG A 203 -57.35 -52.93 -8.78
N HIS A 204 -57.31 -51.91 -9.63
CA HIS A 204 -58.35 -51.68 -10.62
C HIS A 204 -58.39 -52.76 -11.70
N GLY A 205 -57.23 -53.26 -12.14
CA GLY A 205 -57.16 -54.39 -13.07
C GLY A 205 -57.82 -55.65 -12.50
N LEU A 206 -57.51 -56.00 -11.25
CA LEU A 206 -58.16 -57.14 -10.57
C LEU A 206 -59.67 -56.95 -10.40
N LEU A 207 -60.11 -55.73 -10.05
CA LEU A 207 -61.52 -55.43 -9.81
C LEU A 207 -62.36 -55.44 -11.10
N ALA A 208 -61.75 -55.16 -12.26
CA ALA A 208 -62.41 -55.26 -13.57
C ALA A 208 -62.51 -56.71 -14.09
N ILE A 209 -61.56 -57.58 -13.73
CA ILE A 209 -61.54 -58.98 -14.18
C ILE A 209 -62.67 -59.80 -13.52
N VAL A 210 -62.99 -59.53 -12.26
CA VAL A 210 -64.01 -60.27 -11.50
C VAL A 210 -65.42 -60.20 -12.13
N PRO A 211 -66.01 -59.03 -12.44
CA PRO A 211 -67.34 -58.94 -13.04
C PRO A 211 -67.36 -59.53 -14.46
N PHE A 212 -66.28 -59.37 -15.23
CA PHE A 212 -66.16 -59.97 -16.56
C PHE A 212 -66.23 -61.50 -16.48
N ALA A 213 -65.52 -62.13 -15.53
CA ALA A 213 -65.56 -63.58 -15.33
C ALA A 213 -66.97 -64.06 -14.95
N VAL A 214 -67.70 -63.31 -14.11
CA VAL A 214 -69.08 -63.62 -13.71
C VAL A 214 -70.03 -63.57 -14.91
N ILE A 215 -69.93 -62.53 -15.75
CA ILE A 215 -70.76 -62.38 -16.94
C ILE A 215 -70.52 -63.54 -17.91
N VAL A 216 -69.26 -63.89 -18.16
CA VAL A 216 -68.91 -65.01 -19.05
C VAL A 216 -69.43 -66.34 -18.51
N SER A 217 -69.32 -66.58 -17.21
CA SER A 217 -69.87 -67.78 -16.57
C SER A 217 -71.39 -67.88 -16.72
N LEU A 218 -72.11 -66.76 -16.53
CA LEU A 218 -73.55 -66.71 -16.67
C LEU A 218 -73.99 -66.94 -18.12
N PHE A 219 -73.26 -66.34 -19.07
CA PHE A 219 -73.50 -66.53 -20.50
C PHE A 219 -73.32 -68.00 -20.94
N LEU A 220 -72.24 -68.65 -20.46
CA LEU A 220 -72.01 -70.08 -20.71
C LEU A 220 -73.11 -70.97 -20.10
N SER A 221 -73.62 -70.63 -18.92
CA SER A 221 -74.73 -71.36 -18.29
C SER A 221 -76.03 -71.26 -19.10
N ILE A 222 -76.34 -70.08 -19.64
CA ILE A 222 -77.51 -69.87 -20.52
C ILE A 222 -77.36 -70.68 -21.81
N ILE A 223 -76.18 -70.69 -22.43
CA ILE A 223 -75.92 -71.51 -23.62
C ILE A 223 -76.12 -73.00 -23.29
N GLY A 224 -75.62 -73.48 -22.15
CA GLY A 224 -75.85 -74.86 -21.71
C GLY A 224 -77.32 -75.22 -21.55
N LEU A 225 -78.13 -74.30 -21.00
CA LEU A 225 -79.59 -74.47 -20.90
C LEU A 225 -80.27 -74.51 -22.28
N LEU A 226 -79.87 -73.64 -23.20
CA LEU A 226 -80.42 -73.64 -24.57
C LEU A 226 -80.09 -74.93 -25.32
N VAL A 227 -78.86 -75.43 -25.20
CA VAL A 227 -78.47 -76.73 -25.78
C VAL A 227 -79.31 -77.83 -25.15
N ARG A 228 -79.49 -77.85 -23.82
CA ARG A 228 -80.35 -78.85 -23.16
C ARG A 228 -81.80 -78.78 -23.64
N TYR A 229 -82.35 -77.58 -23.79
CA TYR A 229 -83.72 -77.38 -24.27
C TYR A 229 -83.91 -77.88 -25.72
N LEU A 230 -82.94 -77.66 -26.60
CA LEU A 230 -82.98 -78.13 -27.98
C LEU A 230 -82.94 -79.65 -28.14
N PHE A 231 -82.44 -80.38 -27.13
CA PHE A 231 -82.29 -81.83 -27.16
C PHE A 231 -83.30 -82.59 -26.28
N ASP A 232 -84.32 -81.92 -25.71
CA ASP A 232 -85.31 -82.56 -24.84
C ASP A 232 -86.58 -82.98 -25.61
N GLU A 233 -86.59 -84.20 -26.17
CA GLU A 233 -87.66 -84.79 -27.00
C GLU A 233 -88.87 -85.34 -26.20
N ARG A 234 -89.36 -84.63 -25.16
CA ARG A 234 -90.49 -85.13 -24.33
C ARG A 234 -91.51 -84.06 -23.97
N ILE A 235 -92.34 -83.64 -24.92
CA ILE A 235 -93.57 -82.88 -24.62
C ILE A 235 -94.73 -83.36 -25.51
N ILE A 236 -95.49 -84.33 -24.96
CA ILE A 236 -96.93 -84.64 -25.13
C ILE A 236 -97.19 -86.13 -25.40
N ASP A 237 -97.60 -86.81 -24.34
CA ASP A 237 -98.09 -88.19 -24.34
C ASP A 237 -99.55 -88.21 -24.84
N ARG A 238 -99.83 -89.04 -25.86
CA ARG A 238 -101.12 -89.09 -26.58
C ARG A 238 -102.27 -89.55 -25.67
N GLU A 239 -101.97 -90.25 -24.58
CA GLU A 239 -102.97 -90.84 -23.69
C GLU A 239 -103.62 -89.80 -22.73
N ASP A 240 -102.87 -88.77 -22.31
CA ASP A 240 -103.40 -87.73 -21.40
C ASP A 240 -104.31 -86.72 -22.12
N PHE A 241 -104.11 -86.52 -23.43
CA PHE A 241 -104.92 -85.60 -24.22
C PHE A 241 -106.33 -86.15 -24.48
N LYS A 242 -106.47 -87.48 -24.56
CA LYS A 242 -107.75 -88.15 -24.88
C LYS A 242 -108.70 -88.26 -23.68
N ASN A 243 -108.18 -88.20 -22.44
CA ASN A 243 -109.00 -88.29 -21.24
C ASN A 243 -109.64 -86.96 -20.81
N ASN A 244 -109.05 -85.81 -21.17
CA ASN A 244 -109.48 -84.50 -20.68
C ASN A 244 -110.42 -83.72 -21.62
N PHE A 245 -110.54 -84.09 -22.90
CA PHE A 245 -111.38 -83.38 -23.86
C PHE A 245 -112.30 -84.34 -24.61
N ARG A 246 -113.50 -84.61 -24.06
CA ARG A 246 -114.51 -85.52 -24.65
C ARG A 246 -115.37 -84.91 -25.76
N ASP A 247 -115.30 -83.61 -26.01
CA ASP A 247 -116.18 -82.91 -26.97
C ASP A 247 -115.43 -82.01 -27.96
N VAL A 248 -114.21 -82.38 -28.36
CA VAL A 248 -113.47 -81.64 -29.41
C VAL A 248 -113.19 -82.57 -30.60
N GLU A 249 -113.91 -82.31 -31.69
CA GLU A 249 -113.77 -83.00 -32.97
C GLU A 249 -112.41 -82.62 -33.60
N ILE A 250 -111.55 -83.62 -33.81
CA ILE A 250 -110.20 -83.45 -34.33
C ILE A 250 -110.31 -83.16 -35.84
N LEU A 251 -110.17 -81.89 -36.21
CA LEU A 251 -110.04 -81.44 -37.59
C LEU A 251 -108.59 -81.56 -38.06
N GLY A 252 -108.29 -82.66 -38.75
CA GLY A 252 -107.17 -82.77 -39.70
C GLY A 252 -105.93 -83.50 -39.20
N ASP A 253 -105.55 -84.55 -39.95
CA ASP A 253 -104.29 -85.27 -39.79
C ASP A 253 -103.08 -84.40 -40.16
N VAL A 254 -102.05 -84.44 -39.30
CA VAL A 254 -100.73 -83.89 -39.58
C VAL A 254 -99.93 -84.96 -40.34
N PRO A 255 -99.40 -84.67 -41.54
CA PRO A 255 -98.53 -85.61 -42.24
C PRO A 255 -97.21 -85.78 -41.49
N GLU A 256 -96.82 -87.04 -41.29
CA GLU A 256 -95.59 -87.45 -40.59
C GLU A 256 -94.34 -87.04 -41.38
N LEU A 257 -93.44 -86.30 -40.71
CA LEU A 257 -92.00 -86.21 -41.00
C LEU A 257 -91.25 -85.88 -39.71
#